data_AF-C5LKX5-F1
#
_entry.id   AF-C5LKX5-F1
#
_cell.length_a   1.000
_cell.length_b   1.000
_cell.length_c   1.000
_cell.angle_alpha   90.00
_cell.angle_beta   90.00
_cell.angle_gamma   90.00
#
_symmetry.space_group_name_H-M   'P 1'
#
loop_
_entity.id
_entity.type
_entity.pdbx_description
1 polymer ?
#
loop_
_entity_poly.entity_id
_entity_poly.type
_entity_poly.pdbx_seq_one_letter_code
_entity_poly.pdbx_strand_id
1 'polypeptide(L)'
;MLRWLKADNERSKKTETFRNISDGLEEIYLDKLLPIEEYYDFHRFYSAPLTPADFNAKPMVMLIGQYSTGKTTFIRHLLERDYPGMRIGPEPTTDKFCCIMDSSSSGGGDHVIPGNALVVDRTLPFTQLSQFGNGFMNRFEASMMEGSPVLQGVSFIDTPGILSGEKQRLQRGYDFEGVVNWFADRVDMILLLFDAHKLDISDEFRRCILACGQNENKIRIVLNKSDMVTTQQLMRVYGALMWSLGKVINTPETSRVFIGSFWDEKLNNDEQRSLFEKEESDLYADIAKLPEEAALRKLNDLIKRARLAKTHACLMTYIK
;
A
#
# COMPACT_ATOMS: atom_id res chain seq x y z
N MET A 1 -34.37 48.62 10.48
CA MET A 1 -34.77 47.22 10.20
C MET A 1 -33.78 46.62 9.20
N LEU A 2 -32.53 46.31 9.61
CA LEU A 2 -31.49 45.76 8.70
C LEU A 2 -30.30 45.14 9.46
N ARG A 3 -30.56 44.51 10.62
CA ARG A 3 -29.52 43.87 11.45
C ARG A 3 -29.29 42.40 11.11
N TRP A 4 -30.19 41.78 10.33
CA TRP A 4 -30.09 40.38 9.90
C TRP A 4 -29.30 40.17 8.60
N LEU A 5 -29.26 41.16 7.70
CA LEU A 5 -28.48 41.06 6.44
C LEU A 5 -26.96 41.16 6.65
N LYS A 6 -26.49 41.64 7.82
CA LYS A 6 -25.07 41.66 8.16
C LYS A 6 -24.56 40.35 8.77
N ALA A 7 -25.45 39.52 9.32
CA ALA A 7 -25.07 38.27 9.99
C ALA A 7 -24.72 37.15 8.98
N ASP A 8 -25.35 37.14 7.80
CA ASP A 8 -25.03 36.16 6.76
C ASP A 8 -23.74 36.49 5.99
N ASN A 9 -23.30 37.75 6.00
CA ASN A 9 -22.04 38.14 5.34
C ASN A 9 -20.79 37.84 6.17
N GLU A 10 -20.92 37.63 7.48
CA GLU A 10 -19.81 37.12 8.34
C GLU A 10 -19.73 35.59 8.33
N ARG A 11 -20.76 34.90 7.86
CA ARG A 11 -20.78 33.44 7.66
C ARG A 11 -20.34 32.99 6.27
N SER A 12 -20.01 33.91 5.38
CA SER A 12 -19.11 33.59 4.27
C SER A 12 -17.71 33.39 4.85
N LYS A 13 -17.47 32.20 5.42
CA LYS A 13 -16.12 31.64 5.45
C LYS A 13 -15.58 31.86 4.05
N LYS A 14 -14.50 32.63 3.91
CA LYS A 14 -13.74 32.72 2.66
C LYS A 14 -13.65 31.31 2.11
N THR A 15 -14.33 31.05 0.99
CA THR A 15 -14.17 29.79 0.29
C THR A 15 -12.76 29.85 -0.28
N GLU A 16 -11.77 29.41 0.51
CA GLU A 16 -10.39 29.28 0.08
C GLU A 16 -10.40 28.39 -1.16
N THR A 17 -10.13 29.04 -2.29
CA THR A 17 -10.19 28.42 -3.61
C THR A 17 -8.80 27.86 -3.87
N PHE A 18 -8.60 26.59 -3.53
CA PHE A 18 -7.33 25.91 -3.76
C PHE A 18 -7.15 25.60 -5.25
N ARG A 19 -5.90 25.61 -5.74
CA ARG A 19 -5.57 25.29 -7.14
C ARG A 19 -5.80 23.81 -7.47
N ASN A 20 -5.55 22.94 -6.51
CA ASN A 20 -5.82 21.51 -6.58
C ASN A 20 -6.25 21.01 -5.17
N ILE A 21 -6.79 19.79 -5.07
CA ILE A 21 -7.27 19.25 -3.78
C ILE A 21 -6.10 18.94 -2.83
N SER A 22 -4.95 18.50 -3.36
CA SER A 22 -3.77 18.15 -2.56
C SER A 22 -3.22 19.34 -1.78
N ASP A 23 -3.05 20.49 -2.42
CA ASP A 23 -2.61 21.75 -1.83
C ASP A 23 -3.55 22.18 -0.69
N GLY A 24 -4.87 22.03 -0.91
CA GLY A 24 -5.87 22.35 0.11
C GLY A 24 -5.82 21.40 1.31
N LEU A 25 -5.59 20.10 1.09
CA LEU A 25 -5.42 19.14 2.18
C LEU A 25 -4.12 19.41 2.96
N GLU A 26 -3.05 19.76 2.26
CA GLU A 26 -1.76 20.14 2.86
C GLU A 26 -1.91 21.38 3.74
N GLU A 27 -2.52 22.45 3.22
CA GLU A 27 -2.74 23.68 3.98
C GLU A 27 -3.60 23.43 5.22
N ILE A 28 -4.70 22.67 5.09
CA ILE A 28 -5.54 22.30 6.23
C ILE A 28 -4.76 21.49 7.27
N TYR A 29 -3.91 20.56 6.85
CA TYR A 29 -3.08 19.78 7.76
C TYR A 29 -2.13 20.68 8.56
N LEU A 30 -1.36 21.53 7.87
CA LEU A 30 -0.37 22.41 8.47
C LEU A 30 -1.01 23.44 9.41
N ASP A 31 -2.15 24.02 9.02
CA ASP A 31 -2.80 25.07 9.79
C ASP A 31 -3.61 24.57 10.98
N LYS A 32 -4.26 23.41 10.84
CA LYS A 32 -5.28 22.97 11.81
C LYS A 32 -4.89 21.72 12.59
N LEU A 33 -4.20 20.77 11.97
CA LEU A 33 -3.94 19.47 12.57
C LEU A 33 -2.54 19.38 13.18
N LEU A 34 -1.51 19.77 12.43
CA LEU A 34 -0.11 19.71 12.87
C LEU A 34 0.12 20.42 14.23
N PRO A 35 -0.44 21.62 14.52
CA PRO A 35 -0.23 22.27 15.81
C PRO A 35 -0.78 21.47 16.99
N ILE A 36 -1.87 20.72 16.78
CA ILE A 36 -2.46 19.84 17.80
C ILE A 36 -1.57 18.60 17.99
N GLU A 37 -1.06 18.03 16.89
CA GLU A 37 -0.17 16.88 16.93
C GLU A 37 1.13 17.20 17.69
N GLU A 38 1.73 18.36 17.44
CA GLU A 38 2.94 18.82 18.10
C GLU A 38 2.69 19.13 19.59
N TYR A 39 1.63 19.86 19.93
CA TYR A 39 1.35 20.27 21.31
C TYR A 39 1.13 19.09 22.27
N TYR A 40 0.55 17.99 21.78
CA TYR A 40 0.26 16.79 22.57
C TYR A 40 1.26 15.64 22.34
N ASP A 41 2.41 15.88 21.69
CA ASP A 41 3.42 14.85 21.39
C ASP A 41 2.84 13.65 20.61
N PHE A 42 1.85 13.86 19.73
CA PHE A 42 1.19 12.79 18.96
C PHE A 42 2.18 11.88 18.23
N HIS A 43 3.23 12.47 17.67
CA HIS A 43 4.25 11.77 16.88
C HIS A 43 5.08 10.76 17.66
N ARG A 44 5.10 10.85 19.01
CA ARG A 44 5.78 9.85 19.85
C ARG A 44 4.97 8.57 20.05
N PHE A 45 3.66 8.64 19.86
CA PHE A 45 2.75 7.52 20.15
C PHE A 45 2.22 6.84 18.89
N TYR A 46 1.98 7.62 17.83
CA TYR A 46 1.29 7.13 16.65
C TYR A 46 2.18 7.20 15.40
N SER A 47 2.20 8.35 14.73
CA SER A 47 2.89 8.49 13.44
C SER A 47 3.55 9.85 13.29
N ALA A 48 4.66 9.86 12.53
CA ALA A 48 5.42 11.06 12.23
C ALA A 48 4.57 12.12 11.47
N PRO A 49 4.98 13.40 11.49
CA PRO A 49 4.28 14.46 10.77
C PRO A 49 4.19 14.18 9.28
N LEU A 50 3.07 14.51 8.64
CA LEU A 50 2.96 14.40 7.18
C LEU A 50 3.86 15.45 6.51
N THR A 51 4.45 15.08 5.39
CA THR A 51 5.31 15.92 4.55
C THR A 51 4.58 16.35 3.28
N PRO A 52 5.02 17.42 2.60
CA PRO A 52 4.46 17.80 1.30
C PRO A 52 4.50 16.67 0.26
N ALA A 53 5.48 15.77 0.36
CA ALA A 53 5.59 14.60 -0.50
C ALA A 53 4.44 13.60 -0.29
N ASP A 54 3.89 13.47 0.92
CA ASP A 54 2.75 12.59 1.20
C ASP A 54 1.46 13.08 0.48
N PHE A 55 1.28 14.40 0.36
CA PHE A 55 0.13 14.98 -0.35
C PHE A 55 0.27 14.92 -1.88
N ASN A 56 1.50 14.97 -2.38
CA ASN A 56 1.80 14.96 -3.82
C ASN A 56 2.13 13.57 -4.38
N ALA A 57 2.31 12.56 -3.52
CA ALA A 57 2.58 11.20 -3.94
C ALA A 57 1.47 10.65 -4.84
N LYS A 58 1.86 9.94 -5.89
CA LYS A 58 0.95 9.11 -6.70
C LYS A 58 0.38 7.99 -5.84
N PRO A 59 -0.81 7.47 -6.17
CA PRO A 59 -1.36 6.32 -5.46
C PRO A 59 -0.41 5.13 -5.46
N MET A 60 -0.29 4.48 -4.32
CA MET A 60 0.61 3.34 -4.15
C MET A 60 -0.16 2.04 -3.98
N VAL A 61 0.30 0.98 -4.65
CA VAL A 61 -0.21 -0.39 -4.53
C VAL A 61 0.88 -1.25 -3.90
N MET A 62 0.62 -1.77 -2.70
CA MET A 62 1.57 -2.66 -2.00
C MET A 62 1.16 -4.12 -2.18
N LEU A 63 2.13 -4.95 -2.57
CA LEU A 63 1.93 -6.38 -2.73
C LEU A 63 2.52 -7.12 -1.53
N ILE A 64 1.69 -7.85 -0.79
CA ILE A 64 2.11 -8.70 0.33
C ILE A 64 1.77 -10.14 0.01
N GLY A 65 2.67 -11.07 0.32
CA GLY A 65 2.40 -12.48 0.15
C GLY A 65 3.60 -13.32 0.54
N GLN A 66 3.36 -14.60 0.76
CA GLN A 66 4.42 -15.54 1.07
C GLN A 66 5.46 -15.66 -0.06
N TYR A 67 6.54 -16.35 0.25
CA TYR A 67 7.57 -16.65 -0.71
C TYR A 67 7.01 -17.41 -1.94
N SER A 68 7.47 -17.05 -3.14
CA SER A 68 7.07 -17.67 -4.41
C SER A 68 5.59 -17.49 -4.83
N THR A 69 4.81 -16.59 -4.21
CA THR A 69 3.41 -16.34 -4.62
C THR A 69 3.25 -15.54 -5.92
N GLY A 70 4.35 -15.05 -6.50
CA GLY A 70 4.35 -14.35 -7.79
C GLY A 70 4.18 -12.83 -7.73
N LYS A 71 4.52 -12.16 -6.61
CA LYS A 71 4.45 -10.69 -6.48
C LYS A 71 5.26 -9.95 -7.55
N THR A 72 6.54 -10.28 -7.66
CA THR A 72 7.46 -9.71 -8.66
C THR A 72 6.99 -9.99 -10.09
N THR A 73 6.52 -11.22 -10.35
CA THR A 73 5.96 -11.61 -11.66
C THR A 73 4.69 -10.84 -11.99
N PHE A 74 3.81 -10.62 -11.01
CA PHE A 74 2.58 -9.83 -11.17
C PHE A 74 2.91 -8.40 -11.61
N ILE A 75 3.88 -7.75 -10.95
CA ILE A 75 4.29 -6.38 -11.30
C ILE A 75 4.88 -6.35 -12.70
N ARG A 76 5.79 -7.28 -13.03
CA ARG A 76 6.37 -7.40 -14.38
C ARG A 76 5.28 -7.55 -15.44
N HIS A 77 4.32 -8.44 -15.20
CA HIS A 77 3.21 -8.73 -16.10
C HIS A 77 2.35 -7.48 -16.33
N LEU A 78 2.00 -6.75 -15.27
CA LEU A 78 1.24 -5.51 -15.37
C LEU A 78 2.01 -4.38 -16.08
N LEU A 79 3.34 -4.33 -15.92
CA LEU A 79 4.20 -3.35 -16.58
C LEU A 79 4.57 -3.75 -18.02
N GLU A 80 4.27 -4.99 -18.43
CA GLU A 80 4.68 -5.62 -19.69
C GLU A 80 6.20 -5.52 -19.97
N ARG A 81 7.00 -5.32 -18.91
CA ARG A 81 8.43 -5.03 -19.00
C ARG A 81 9.14 -5.33 -17.68
N ASP A 82 10.40 -5.75 -17.80
CA ASP A 82 11.29 -5.93 -16.66
C ASP A 82 11.69 -4.57 -16.05
N TYR A 83 11.68 -4.49 -14.72
CA TYR A 83 12.12 -3.30 -13.98
C TYR A 83 13.53 -3.49 -13.36
N PRO A 84 14.33 -2.42 -13.24
CA PRO A 84 15.63 -2.47 -12.60
C PRO A 84 15.62 -3.11 -11.21
N GLY A 85 16.58 -3.99 -10.94
CA GLY A 85 16.69 -4.68 -9.64
C GLY A 85 15.75 -5.88 -9.45
N MET A 86 14.83 -6.12 -10.41
CA MET A 86 13.94 -7.27 -10.36
C MET A 86 14.72 -8.60 -10.35
N ARG A 87 14.31 -9.54 -9.49
CA ARG A 87 14.85 -10.91 -9.46
C ARG A 87 13.73 -11.93 -9.32
N ILE A 88 13.48 -12.68 -10.39
CA ILE A 88 12.52 -13.79 -10.40
C ILE A 88 13.32 -15.10 -10.31
N GLY A 89 13.03 -15.92 -9.31
CA GLY A 89 13.64 -17.24 -9.18
C GLY A 89 12.92 -18.12 -8.14
N PRO A 90 13.21 -19.43 -8.14
CA PRO A 90 12.63 -20.38 -7.19
C PRO A 90 13.24 -20.32 -5.79
N GLU A 91 14.46 -19.76 -5.65
CA GLU A 91 15.14 -19.49 -4.36
C GLU A 91 14.82 -18.08 -3.84
N PRO A 92 14.81 -17.80 -2.52
CA PRO A 92 14.51 -16.49 -1.92
C PRO A 92 15.19 -15.29 -2.61
N THR A 93 14.61 -14.79 -3.70
CA THR A 93 15.27 -13.83 -4.61
C THR A 93 15.03 -12.38 -4.20
N THR A 94 13.82 -12.08 -3.71
CA THR A 94 13.44 -10.73 -3.26
C THR A 94 13.52 -10.66 -1.74
N ASP A 95 14.66 -10.16 -1.24
CA ASP A 95 14.91 -9.91 0.18
C ASP A 95 14.86 -8.42 0.55
N LYS A 96 14.40 -7.59 -0.39
CA LYS A 96 14.29 -6.13 -0.28
C LYS A 96 12.88 -5.63 -0.56
N PHE A 97 12.52 -4.53 0.08
CA PHE A 97 11.40 -3.70 -0.34
C PHE A 97 11.83 -2.89 -1.56
N CYS A 98 11.09 -3.03 -2.66
CA CYS A 98 11.35 -2.31 -3.90
C CYS A 98 10.15 -1.43 -4.23
N CYS A 99 10.35 -0.12 -4.25
CA CYS A 99 9.36 0.84 -4.75
C CYS A 99 9.55 1.04 -6.26
N ILE A 100 8.62 0.55 -7.08
CA ILE A 100 8.65 0.76 -8.53
C ILE A 100 7.89 2.05 -8.84
N MET A 101 8.61 3.04 -9.37
CA MET A 101 8.11 4.40 -9.56
C MET A 101 8.49 4.95 -10.94
N ASP A 102 7.72 5.92 -11.39
CA ASP A 102 7.98 6.65 -12.62
C ASP A 102 9.15 7.65 -12.44
N SER A 103 10.04 7.66 -13.42
CA SER A 103 11.23 8.52 -13.48
C SER A 103 11.08 9.69 -14.45
N SER A 104 9.93 9.81 -15.13
CA SER A 104 9.71 10.82 -16.17
C SER A 104 9.91 12.27 -15.66
N SER A 105 9.71 12.52 -14.36
CA SER A 105 9.93 13.82 -13.72
C SER A 105 11.38 14.08 -13.29
N SER A 106 12.19 13.04 -13.07
CA SER A 106 13.58 13.16 -12.59
C SER A 106 14.62 13.09 -13.71
N GLY A 107 14.22 12.68 -14.93
CA GLY A 107 15.05 12.75 -16.14
C GLY A 107 16.35 11.95 -16.02
N GLY A 108 16.26 10.61 -16.11
CA GLY A 108 17.42 9.75 -15.88
C GLY A 108 17.33 8.32 -16.41
N GLY A 109 16.32 7.97 -17.21
CA GLY A 109 16.11 6.60 -17.66
C GLY A 109 15.88 5.61 -16.51
N ASP A 110 15.93 4.33 -16.85
CA ASP A 110 15.74 3.24 -15.90
C ASP A 110 16.96 3.10 -14.96
N HIS A 111 16.76 3.26 -13.65
CA HIS A 111 17.82 3.16 -12.65
C HIS A 111 17.30 2.73 -11.27
N VAL A 112 18.21 2.29 -10.39
CA VAL A 112 17.88 1.94 -9.00
C VAL A 112 18.45 2.99 -8.05
N ILE A 113 17.63 3.47 -7.12
CA ILE A 113 18.04 4.36 -6.03
C ILE A 113 18.10 3.54 -4.73
N PRO A 114 19.24 3.49 -4.03
CA PRO A 114 19.36 2.76 -2.77
C PRO A 114 18.60 3.44 -1.62
N GLY A 115 18.14 2.66 -0.66
CA GLY A 115 17.34 3.14 0.48
C GLY A 115 17.96 4.27 1.28
N ASN A 116 19.27 4.25 1.48
CA ASN A 116 20.00 5.33 2.18
C ASN A 116 19.87 6.68 1.45
N ALA A 117 19.74 6.69 0.12
CA ALA A 117 19.50 7.91 -0.64
C ALA A 117 18.01 8.31 -0.63
N LEU A 118 17.10 7.32 -0.70
CA LEU A 118 15.65 7.55 -0.71
C LEU A 118 15.13 8.23 0.53
N VAL A 119 15.64 7.88 1.72
CA VAL A 119 15.18 8.47 2.97
C VAL A 119 15.67 9.92 3.16
N VAL A 120 16.62 10.39 2.35
CA VAL A 120 17.12 11.77 2.38
C VAL A 120 16.40 12.65 1.35
N ASP A 121 15.84 12.03 0.31
CA ASP A 121 15.11 12.73 -0.73
C ASP A 121 13.74 13.21 -0.23
N ARG A 122 13.59 14.53 -0.11
CA ARG A 122 12.36 15.18 0.36
C ARG A 122 11.27 15.26 -0.71
N THR A 123 11.59 14.95 -1.96
CA THR A 123 10.61 14.91 -3.04
C THR A 123 9.79 13.62 -3.02
N LEU A 124 10.29 12.59 -2.32
CA LEU A 124 9.65 11.29 -2.19
C LEU A 124 9.08 11.08 -0.78
N PRO A 125 7.97 10.33 -0.64
CA PRO A 125 7.29 10.14 0.66
C PRO A 125 8.00 9.12 1.57
N PHE A 126 9.32 8.92 1.43
CA PHE A 126 10.06 7.85 2.13
C PHE A 126 10.97 8.33 3.26
N THR A 127 11.06 9.64 3.48
CA THR A 127 11.98 10.22 4.48
C THR A 127 11.83 9.62 5.88
N GLN A 128 10.59 9.32 6.28
CA GLN A 128 10.27 8.78 7.60
C GLN A 128 10.70 7.31 7.79
N LEU A 129 11.01 6.59 6.72
CA LEU A 129 11.50 5.22 6.82
C LEU A 129 12.89 5.12 7.47
N SER A 130 13.60 6.25 7.62
CA SER A 130 14.87 6.31 8.36
C SER A 130 14.73 5.82 9.81
N GLN A 131 13.53 5.88 10.40
CA GLN A 131 13.25 5.39 11.76
C GLN A 131 13.50 3.88 11.94
N PHE A 132 13.42 3.10 10.85
CA PHE A 132 13.68 1.66 10.88
C PHE A 132 15.18 1.30 10.84
N GLY A 133 16.04 2.31 10.71
CA GLY A 133 17.48 2.18 10.83
C GLY A 133 18.19 1.54 9.62
N ASN A 134 19.52 1.45 9.73
CA ASN A 134 20.40 0.98 8.64
C ASN A 134 20.12 -0.45 8.18
N GLY A 135 19.63 -1.32 9.07
CA GLY A 135 19.26 -2.70 8.74
C GLY A 135 18.17 -2.76 7.67
N PHE A 136 17.15 -1.91 7.79
CA PHE A 136 16.10 -1.77 6.79
C PHE A 136 16.58 -1.05 5.53
N MET A 137 17.30 0.07 5.67
CA MET A 137 17.70 0.88 4.51
C MET A 137 18.60 0.14 3.52
N ASN A 138 19.40 -0.84 3.98
CA ASN A 138 20.18 -1.73 3.11
C ASN A 138 19.31 -2.73 2.32
N ARG A 139 18.07 -2.95 2.77
CA ARG A 139 17.06 -3.82 2.16
C ARG A 139 15.87 -3.03 1.62
N PHE A 140 16.08 -1.76 1.32
CA PHE A 140 15.10 -0.88 0.72
C PHE A 140 15.71 -0.23 -0.52
N GLU A 141 14.96 -0.17 -1.60
CA GLU A 141 15.38 0.47 -2.85
C GLU A 141 14.15 0.93 -3.64
N ALA A 142 14.40 1.80 -4.61
CA ALA A 142 13.41 2.24 -5.57
C ALA A 142 13.92 1.95 -6.97
N SER A 143 13.10 1.28 -7.75
CA SER A 143 13.31 1.06 -9.17
C SER A 143 12.58 2.17 -9.93
N MET A 144 13.34 3.12 -10.44
CA MET A 144 12.86 4.22 -11.25
C MET A 144 12.80 3.78 -12.71
N MET A 145 11.66 3.92 -13.36
CA MET A 145 11.45 3.51 -14.75
C MET A 145 10.93 4.65 -15.60
N GLU A 146 11.39 4.74 -16.85
CA GLU A 146 10.92 5.74 -17.81
C GLU A 146 9.93 5.13 -18.81
N GLY A 147 8.91 5.90 -19.18
CA GLY A 147 8.02 5.56 -20.29
C GLY A 147 7.01 4.45 -20.01
N SER A 148 6.76 4.11 -18.74
CA SER A 148 5.66 3.20 -18.37
C SER A 148 4.36 3.97 -18.16
N PRO A 149 3.31 3.75 -18.98
CA PRO A 149 2.01 4.40 -18.80
C PRO A 149 1.35 4.06 -17.46
N VAL A 150 1.56 2.84 -16.97
CA VAL A 150 1.03 2.40 -15.68
C VAL A 150 1.65 3.22 -14.55
N LEU A 151 2.98 3.42 -14.57
CA LEU A 151 3.69 4.16 -13.51
C LEU A 151 3.41 5.67 -13.54
N GLN A 152 2.90 6.20 -14.65
CA GLN A 152 2.41 7.58 -14.70
C GLN A 152 1.20 7.77 -13.79
N GLY A 153 0.34 6.76 -13.65
CA GLY A 153 -0.85 6.80 -12.80
C GLY A 153 -0.61 6.30 -11.37
N VAL A 154 0.12 5.19 -11.20
CA VAL A 154 0.27 4.50 -9.90
C VAL A 154 1.73 4.13 -9.62
N SER A 155 2.07 3.82 -8.38
CA SER A 155 3.38 3.27 -8.02
C SER A 155 3.20 1.94 -7.29
N PHE A 156 4.15 1.03 -7.42
CA PHE A 156 4.07 -0.30 -6.79
C PHE A 156 5.11 -0.46 -5.71
N ILE A 157 4.77 -1.22 -4.67
CA ILE A 157 5.69 -1.64 -3.63
C ILE A 157 5.73 -3.17 -3.66
N ASP A 158 6.83 -3.72 -4.18
CA ASP A 158 7.13 -5.14 -4.07
C ASP A 158 7.75 -5.41 -2.70
N THR A 159 7.08 -6.24 -1.89
CA THR A 159 7.57 -6.59 -0.56
C THR A 159 8.36 -7.90 -0.58
N PRO A 160 9.36 -8.08 0.31
CA PRO A 160 10.02 -9.36 0.48
C PRO A 160 9.02 -10.50 0.71
N GLY A 161 9.29 -11.68 0.16
CA GLY A 161 8.49 -12.87 0.43
C GLY A 161 8.43 -13.19 1.93
N ILE A 162 7.22 -13.34 2.47
CA ILE A 162 7.05 -13.77 3.86
C ILE A 162 7.43 -15.24 3.95
N LEU A 163 8.38 -15.54 4.81
CA LEU A 163 8.91 -16.88 4.98
C LEU A 163 8.20 -17.60 6.13
N SER A 164 8.18 -18.92 6.08
CA SER A 164 7.60 -19.75 7.13
C SER A 164 8.69 -20.10 8.15
N GLY A 165 8.80 -19.36 9.27
CA GLY A 165 9.59 -19.77 10.43
C GLY A 165 10.38 -18.67 11.17
N GLU A 166 10.48 -18.80 12.50
CA GLU A 166 11.09 -17.79 13.40
C GLU A 166 12.56 -17.47 13.13
N LYS A 167 13.35 -18.44 12.64
CA LYS A 167 14.80 -18.25 12.42
C LYS A 167 15.10 -17.18 11.37
N GLN A 168 14.24 -17.05 10.36
CA GLN A 168 14.42 -16.06 9.28
C GLN A 168 13.91 -14.67 9.69
N ARG A 169 12.96 -14.58 10.62
CA ARG A 169 12.54 -13.31 11.23
C ARG A 169 13.71 -12.60 11.93
N LEU A 170 14.48 -13.34 12.72
CA LEU A 170 15.67 -12.80 13.41
C LEU A 170 16.79 -12.39 12.45
N GLN A 171 16.89 -13.02 11.27
CA GLN A 171 17.93 -12.71 10.28
C GLN A 171 17.71 -11.41 9.52
N ARG A 172 16.49 -10.85 9.49
CA ARG A 172 16.19 -9.63 8.72
C ARG A 172 16.89 -8.40 9.30
N GLY A 173 16.97 -8.30 10.62
CA GLY A 173 17.64 -7.18 11.31
C GLY A 173 16.84 -5.87 11.33
N TYR A 174 15.53 -5.91 11.04
CA TYR A 174 14.60 -4.79 11.16
C TYR A 174 13.18 -5.28 11.46
N ASP A 175 12.31 -4.39 11.93
CA ASP A 175 10.91 -4.69 12.20
C ASP A 175 10.08 -4.73 10.91
N PHE A 176 9.88 -5.94 10.36
CA PHE A 176 9.11 -6.13 9.13
C PHE A 176 7.64 -5.75 9.29
N GLU A 177 7.01 -6.10 10.42
CA GLU A 177 5.59 -5.84 10.67
C GLU A 177 5.36 -4.33 10.79
N GLY A 178 6.24 -3.62 11.49
CA GLY A 178 6.22 -2.16 11.58
C GLY A 178 6.39 -1.46 10.23
N VAL A 179 7.26 -1.95 9.35
CA VAL A 179 7.42 -1.41 7.99
C VAL A 179 6.16 -1.64 7.15
N VAL A 180 5.58 -2.85 7.20
CA VAL A 180 4.32 -3.16 6.50
C VAL A 180 3.19 -2.27 6.99
N ASN A 181 3.05 -2.08 8.31
CA ASN A 181 2.08 -1.16 8.90
C ASN A 181 2.28 0.28 8.40
N TRP A 182 3.54 0.75 8.38
CA TRP A 182 3.87 2.10 7.91
C TRP A 182 3.48 2.33 6.44
N PHE A 183 3.68 1.33 5.58
CA PHE A 183 3.22 1.39 4.19
C PHE A 183 1.70 1.28 4.11
N ALA A 184 1.06 0.40 4.88
CA ALA A 184 -0.39 0.21 4.90
C ALA A 184 -1.15 1.53 5.16
N ASP A 185 -0.60 2.40 6.00
CA ASP A 185 -1.15 3.73 6.29
C ASP A 185 -1.07 4.71 5.12
N ARG A 186 -0.15 4.50 4.17
CA ARG A 186 0.14 5.44 3.05
C ARG A 186 -0.28 4.95 1.68
N VAL A 187 -0.49 3.65 1.53
CA VAL A 187 -0.91 3.06 0.26
C VAL A 187 -2.41 3.20 0.06
N ASP A 188 -2.84 3.08 -1.20
CA ASP A 188 -4.24 3.19 -1.60
C ASP A 188 -4.89 1.81 -1.81
N MET A 189 -4.06 0.81 -2.09
CA MET A 189 -4.46 -0.58 -2.27
C MET A 189 -3.39 -1.54 -1.71
N ILE A 190 -3.85 -2.59 -1.05
CA ILE A 190 -3.00 -3.67 -0.54
C ILE A 190 -3.44 -4.97 -1.21
N LEU A 191 -2.59 -5.53 -2.06
CA LEU A 191 -2.80 -6.83 -2.68
C LEU A 191 -2.22 -7.93 -1.80
N LEU A 192 -3.08 -8.81 -1.28
CA LEU A 192 -2.67 -10.02 -0.58
C LEU A 192 -2.63 -11.20 -1.56
N LEU A 193 -1.42 -11.63 -1.95
CA LEU A 193 -1.22 -12.70 -2.92
C LEU A 193 -1.09 -14.06 -2.23
N PHE A 194 -1.90 -15.01 -2.68
CA PHE A 194 -1.90 -16.41 -2.27
C PHE A 194 -1.62 -17.31 -3.48
N ASP A 195 -0.91 -18.41 -3.28
CA ASP A 195 -0.67 -19.43 -4.29
C ASP A 195 -1.77 -20.51 -4.20
N ALA A 196 -2.53 -20.72 -5.28
CA ALA A 196 -3.60 -21.71 -5.31
C ALA A 196 -3.11 -23.16 -5.15
N HIS A 197 -1.87 -23.44 -5.56
CA HIS A 197 -1.26 -24.76 -5.46
C HIS A 197 -0.70 -25.04 -4.06
N LYS A 198 -0.23 -24.00 -3.35
CA LYS A 198 0.38 -24.09 -2.00
C LYS A 198 -0.24 -23.07 -1.05
N LEU A 199 -1.53 -23.23 -0.77
CA LEU A 199 -2.20 -22.37 0.20
C LEU A 199 -1.68 -22.66 1.61
N ASP A 200 -0.88 -21.73 2.14
CA ASP A 200 -0.45 -21.70 3.54
C ASP A 200 -0.56 -20.26 4.07
N ILE A 201 -1.00 -20.12 5.32
CA ILE A 201 -1.05 -18.83 6.02
C ILE A 201 -0.21 -18.97 7.29
N SER A 202 1.09 -18.72 7.13
CA SER A 202 2.04 -18.74 8.23
C SER A 202 1.69 -17.68 9.29
N ASP A 203 2.13 -17.92 10.53
CA ASP A 203 1.90 -16.98 11.64
C ASP A 203 2.43 -15.57 11.36
N GLU A 204 3.58 -15.47 10.66
CA GLU A 204 4.14 -14.18 10.25
C GLU A 204 3.26 -13.48 9.21
N PHE A 205 2.72 -14.23 8.25
CA PHE A 205 1.80 -13.65 7.27
C PHE A 205 0.51 -13.18 7.94
N ARG A 206 -0.02 -13.96 8.89
CA ARG A 206 -1.15 -13.57 9.73
C ARG A 206 -0.86 -12.26 10.49
N ARG A 207 0.32 -12.10 11.09
CA ARG A 207 0.71 -10.86 11.77
C ARG A 207 0.79 -9.66 10.81
N CYS A 208 1.29 -9.86 9.59
CA CYS A 208 1.29 -8.81 8.57
C CYS A 208 -0.13 -8.40 8.15
N ILE A 209 -1.05 -9.36 8.01
CA ILE A 209 -2.46 -9.06 7.72
C ILE A 209 -3.09 -8.27 8.88
N LEU A 210 -2.81 -8.66 10.13
CA LEU A 210 -3.27 -7.94 11.32
C LEU A 210 -2.68 -6.53 11.40
N ALA A 211 -1.42 -6.34 11.00
CA ALA A 211 -0.79 -5.02 10.89
C ALA A 211 -1.53 -4.13 9.87
N CYS A 212 -2.04 -4.70 8.78
CA CYS A 212 -2.89 -3.99 7.82
C CYS A 212 -4.34 -3.76 8.31
N GLY A 213 -4.71 -4.21 9.52
CA GLY A 213 -6.10 -4.24 10.01
C GLY A 213 -6.80 -2.88 10.12
N GLN A 214 -6.07 -1.77 10.25
CA GLN A 214 -6.69 -0.43 10.22
C GLN A 214 -7.09 0.02 8.80
N ASN A 215 -6.58 -0.69 7.80
CA ASN A 215 -6.69 -0.39 6.38
C ASN A 215 -7.39 -1.54 5.61
N GLU A 216 -8.26 -2.30 6.28
CA GLU A 216 -9.01 -3.44 5.69
C GLU A 216 -9.78 -3.07 4.42
N ASN A 217 -10.31 -1.85 4.33
CA ASN A 217 -11.02 -1.35 3.15
C ASN A 217 -10.12 -1.21 1.91
N LYS A 218 -8.80 -1.15 2.10
CA LYS A 218 -7.78 -1.08 1.03
C LYS A 218 -7.34 -2.47 0.56
N ILE A 219 -7.72 -3.53 1.26
CA ILE A 219 -7.28 -4.89 0.97
C ILE A 219 -8.05 -5.48 -0.22
N ARG A 220 -7.30 -6.11 -1.12
CA ARG A 220 -7.78 -7.00 -2.18
C ARG A 220 -7.01 -8.30 -2.12
N ILE A 221 -7.69 -9.40 -2.32
CA ILE A 221 -7.08 -10.73 -2.27
C ILE A 221 -6.86 -11.21 -3.70
N VAL A 222 -5.69 -11.77 -3.98
CA VAL A 222 -5.35 -12.35 -5.27
C VAL A 222 -4.98 -13.81 -5.05
N LEU A 223 -5.78 -14.72 -5.62
CA LEU A 223 -5.49 -16.15 -5.66
C LEU A 223 -4.78 -16.46 -6.98
N ASN A 224 -3.45 -16.43 -6.92
CA ASN A 224 -2.57 -16.57 -8.07
C ASN A 224 -2.27 -18.05 -8.39
N LYS A 225 -1.77 -18.32 -9.59
CA LYS A 225 -1.47 -19.66 -10.13
C LYS A 225 -2.67 -20.60 -10.11
N SER A 226 -3.86 -20.04 -10.32
CA SER A 226 -5.12 -20.80 -10.29
C SER A 226 -5.24 -21.82 -11.44
N ASP A 227 -4.47 -21.65 -12.51
CA ASP A 227 -4.32 -22.62 -13.61
C ASP A 227 -3.54 -23.89 -13.24
N MET A 228 -2.85 -23.91 -12.09
CA MET A 228 -2.09 -25.08 -11.61
C MET A 228 -2.96 -26.15 -10.94
N VAL A 229 -4.24 -25.86 -10.76
CA VAL A 229 -5.19 -26.73 -10.03
C VAL A 229 -6.42 -27.01 -10.88
N THR A 230 -7.12 -28.09 -10.58
CA THR A 230 -8.40 -28.40 -11.24
C THR A 230 -9.52 -27.51 -10.70
N THR A 231 -10.61 -27.37 -11.47
CA THR A 231 -11.82 -26.66 -11.02
C THR A 231 -12.26 -27.04 -9.60
N GLN A 232 -12.27 -28.35 -9.29
CA GLN A 232 -12.71 -28.84 -7.97
C GLN A 232 -11.74 -28.47 -6.86
N GLN A 233 -10.43 -28.52 -7.14
CA GLN A 233 -9.40 -28.11 -6.18
C GLN A 233 -9.47 -26.61 -5.94
N LEU A 234 -9.64 -25.81 -6.99
CA LEU A 234 -9.78 -24.36 -6.90
C LEU A 234 -10.90 -23.94 -5.95
N MET A 235 -12.09 -24.57 -6.06
CA MET A 235 -13.21 -24.29 -5.15
C MET A 235 -12.91 -24.64 -3.68
N ARG A 236 -12.16 -25.73 -3.44
CA ARG A 236 -11.74 -26.13 -2.09
C ARG A 236 -10.71 -25.16 -1.51
N VAL A 237 -9.73 -24.76 -2.32
CA VAL A 237 -8.70 -23.79 -1.95
C VAL A 237 -9.32 -22.42 -1.65
N TYR A 238 -10.22 -21.96 -2.50
CA TYR A 238 -10.98 -20.74 -2.29
C TYR A 238 -11.77 -20.77 -0.97
N GLY A 239 -12.49 -21.85 -0.70
CA GLY A 239 -13.22 -22.02 0.55
C GLY A 239 -12.31 -22.02 1.78
N ALA A 240 -11.17 -22.71 1.71
CA ALA A 240 -10.18 -22.75 2.78
C ALA A 240 -9.52 -21.38 3.03
N LEU A 241 -9.24 -20.63 1.97
CA LEU A 241 -8.71 -19.26 2.03
C LEU A 241 -9.69 -18.33 2.74
N MET A 242 -10.95 -18.30 2.29
CA MET A 242 -11.98 -17.44 2.89
C MET A 242 -12.26 -17.79 4.34
N TRP A 243 -12.30 -19.09 4.68
CA TRP A 243 -12.43 -19.55 6.06
C TRP A 243 -11.28 -19.08 6.94
N SER A 244 -10.05 -19.12 6.42
CA SER A 244 -8.86 -18.72 7.17
C SER A 244 -8.79 -17.21 7.32
N LEU A 245 -9.11 -16.44 6.27
CA LEU A 245 -9.14 -14.98 6.32
C LEU A 245 -10.25 -14.45 7.21
N GLY A 246 -11.42 -15.09 7.25
CA GLY A 246 -12.51 -14.73 8.16
C GLY A 246 -12.16 -14.87 9.65
N LYS A 247 -11.07 -15.59 10.00
CA LYS A 247 -10.53 -15.66 11.37
C LYS A 247 -9.49 -14.59 11.68
N VAL A 248 -8.99 -13.90 10.65
CA VAL A 248 -7.88 -12.95 10.76
C VAL A 248 -8.36 -11.53 10.55
N ILE A 249 -9.15 -11.30 9.50
CA ILE A 249 -9.74 -10.01 9.16
C ILE A 249 -11.04 -9.89 9.96
N ASN A 250 -11.14 -8.87 10.80
CA ASN A 250 -12.26 -8.72 11.75
C ASN A 250 -13.29 -7.70 11.23
N THR A 251 -13.65 -7.83 9.95
CA THR A 251 -14.74 -7.09 9.34
C THR A 251 -15.88 -8.04 8.94
N PRO A 252 -17.15 -7.62 9.11
CA PRO A 252 -18.28 -8.37 8.57
C PRO A 252 -18.31 -8.41 7.03
N GLU A 253 -17.58 -7.50 6.38
CA GLU A 253 -17.52 -7.40 4.91
C GLU A 253 -16.49 -8.37 4.34
N THR A 254 -16.89 -9.16 3.35
CA THR A 254 -15.98 -10.07 2.65
C THR A 254 -15.14 -9.30 1.64
N SER A 255 -13.82 -9.33 1.78
CA SER A 255 -12.90 -8.76 0.78
C SER A 255 -13.05 -9.45 -0.58
N ARG A 256 -13.00 -8.67 -1.67
CA ARG A 256 -13.00 -9.20 -3.05
C ARG A 256 -11.75 -10.05 -3.28
N VAL A 257 -11.96 -11.23 -3.86
CA VAL A 257 -10.91 -12.18 -4.27
C VAL A 257 -10.86 -12.24 -5.78
N PHE A 258 -9.71 -11.95 -6.36
CA PHE A 258 -9.43 -12.09 -7.79
C PHE A 258 -8.73 -13.43 -8.02
N ILE A 259 -9.28 -14.24 -8.93
CA ILE A 259 -8.82 -15.60 -9.18
C ILE A 259 -8.19 -15.66 -10.58
N GLY A 260 -6.91 -16.02 -10.66
CA GLY A 260 -6.24 -16.07 -11.95
C GLY A 260 -4.79 -16.53 -11.89
N SER A 261 -4.09 -16.33 -13.01
CA SER A 261 -2.66 -16.56 -13.15
C SER A 261 -2.05 -15.36 -13.86
N PHE A 262 -1.43 -14.49 -13.08
CA PHE A 262 -1.01 -13.15 -13.51
C PHE A 262 0.42 -13.19 -14.04
N TRP A 263 0.57 -13.71 -15.26
CA TRP A 263 1.85 -13.90 -15.95
C TRP A 263 1.67 -13.99 -17.47
N ASP A 264 2.75 -13.87 -18.23
CA ASP A 264 2.72 -13.93 -19.70
C ASP A 264 2.79 -15.35 -20.27
N GLU A 265 2.84 -16.37 -19.41
CA GLU A 265 2.97 -17.78 -19.81
C GLU A 265 1.64 -18.41 -20.19
N LYS A 266 1.70 -19.52 -20.94
CA LYS A 266 0.50 -20.30 -21.28
C LYS A 266 -0.08 -20.93 -20.03
N LEU A 267 -1.40 -20.85 -19.88
CA LEU A 267 -2.15 -21.53 -18.82
C LEU A 267 -1.93 -23.05 -18.91
N ASN A 268 -1.66 -23.68 -17.77
CA ASN A 268 -1.53 -25.14 -17.65
C ASN A 268 -2.90 -25.82 -17.73
N ASN A 269 -3.89 -25.25 -17.04
CA ASN A 269 -5.30 -25.64 -17.14
C ASN A 269 -6.11 -24.47 -17.69
N ASP A 270 -6.75 -24.66 -18.84
CA ASP A 270 -7.56 -23.66 -19.53
C ASP A 270 -9.08 -23.84 -19.35
N GLU A 271 -9.51 -24.81 -18.54
CA GLU A 271 -10.93 -25.04 -18.19
C GLU A 271 -11.64 -23.73 -17.73
N GLN A 272 -10.94 -22.86 -17.00
CA GLN A 272 -11.46 -21.63 -16.38
C GLN A 272 -10.91 -20.36 -17.03
N ARG A 273 -10.34 -20.44 -18.24
CA ARG A 273 -9.75 -19.29 -18.94
C ARG A 273 -10.62 -18.04 -18.90
N SER A 274 -11.91 -18.17 -19.23
CA SER A 274 -12.84 -17.03 -19.26
C SER A 274 -13.05 -16.39 -17.87
N LEU A 275 -12.96 -17.17 -16.79
CA LEU A 275 -13.02 -16.64 -15.43
C LEU A 275 -11.74 -15.87 -15.10
N PHE A 276 -10.58 -16.45 -15.39
CA PHE A 276 -9.28 -15.83 -15.11
C PHE A 276 -9.12 -14.48 -15.83
N GLU A 277 -9.43 -14.44 -17.13
CA GLU A 277 -9.33 -13.21 -17.94
C GLU A 277 -10.30 -12.11 -17.44
N LYS A 278 -11.49 -12.49 -16.94
CA LYS A 278 -12.45 -11.53 -16.38
C LYS A 278 -11.99 -10.99 -15.03
N GLU A 279 -11.55 -11.86 -14.12
CA GLU A 279 -11.06 -11.44 -12.80
C GLU A 279 -9.77 -10.61 -12.92
N GLU A 280 -8.93 -10.90 -13.91
CA GLU A 280 -7.76 -10.09 -14.26
C GLU A 280 -8.19 -8.70 -14.74
N SER A 281 -9.11 -8.63 -15.70
CA SER A 281 -9.65 -7.35 -16.20
C SER A 281 -10.30 -6.53 -15.08
N ASP A 282 -11.03 -7.17 -14.16
CA ASP A 282 -11.64 -6.51 -13.01
C ASP A 282 -10.58 -5.92 -12.07
N LEU A 283 -9.50 -6.67 -11.79
CA LEU A 283 -8.40 -6.20 -10.94
C LEU A 283 -7.69 -4.99 -11.57
N TYR A 284 -7.38 -5.07 -12.86
CA TYR A 284 -6.72 -3.96 -13.57
C TYR A 284 -7.60 -2.73 -13.66
N ALA A 285 -8.92 -2.91 -13.83
CA ALA A 285 -9.87 -1.81 -13.76
C ALA A 285 -9.92 -1.17 -12.36
N ASP A 286 -9.79 -1.95 -11.28
CA ASP A 286 -9.74 -1.43 -9.90
C ASP A 286 -8.44 -0.63 -9.67
N ILE A 287 -7.30 -1.11 -10.16
CA ILE A 287 -6.00 -0.40 -10.10
C ILE A 287 -6.05 0.89 -10.93
N ALA A 288 -6.62 0.85 -12.14
CA ALA A 288 -6.69 2.00 -13.04
C ALA A 288 -7.54 3.15 -12.50
N LYS A 289 -8.49 2.89 -11.59
CA LYS A 289 -9.32 3.91 -10.93
C LYS A 289 -8.62 4.63 -9.78
N LEU A 290 -7.53 4.07 -9.25
CA LEU A 290 -6.83 4.64 -8.09
C LEU A 290 -6.44 6.12 -8.25
N PRO A 291 -5.93 6.59 -9.41
CA PRO A 291 -5.57 8.01 -9.60
C PRO A 291 -6.76 8.96 -9.46
N GLU A 292 -7.94 8.57 -9.95
CA GLU A 292 -9.15 9.38 -9.86
C GLU A 292 -9.69 9.47 -8.42
N GLU A 293 -9.56 8.38 -7.67
CA GLU A 293 -10.05 8.27 -6.29
C GLU A 293 -9.03 8.74 -5.24
N ALA A 294 -7.78 9.00 -5.65
CA ALA A 294 -6.66 9.35 -4.77
C ALA A 294 -6.97 10.53 -3.85
N ALA A 295 -7.59 11.58 -4.40
CA ALA A 295 -7.93 12.78 -3.64
C ALA A 295 -8.94 12.49 -2.52
N LEU A 296 -9.96 11.66 -2.81
CA LEU A 296 -10.95 11.25 -1.82
C LEU A 296 -10.34 10.33 -0.74
N ARG A 297 -9.43 9.42 -1.13
CA ARG A 297 -8.71 8.57 -0.18
C ARG A 297 -7.84 9.41 0.76
N LYS A 298 -7.04 10.34 0.23
CA LYS A 298 -6.22 11.26 1.04
C LYS A 298 -7.06 12.08 2.02
N LEU A 299 -8.21 12.58 1.58
CA LEU A 299 -9.17 13.25 2.46
C LEU A 299 -9.66 12.33 3.60
N ASN A 300 -10.05 11.10 3.28
CA ASN A 300 -10.51 10.12 4.27
C ASN A 300 -9.41 9.77 5.28
N ASP A 301 -8.18 9.59 4.83
CA ASP A 301 -7.04 9.28 5.70
C ASP A 301 -6.68 10.48 6.60
N LEU A 302 -6.77 11.72 6.08
CA LEU A 302 -6.62 12.93 6.89
C LEU A 302 -7.73 13.05 7.96
N ILE A 303 -8.98 12.70 7.62
CA ILE A 303 -10.09 12.66 8.58
C ILE A 303 -9.84 11.61 9.68
N LYS A 304 -9.37 10.41 9.31
CA LYS A 304 -9.00 9.36 10.27
C LYS A 304 -7.91 9.85 11.23
N ARG A 305 -6.85 10.45 10.68
CA ARG A 305 -5.74 11.02 11.45
C ARG A 305 -6.23 12.13 12.40
N ALA A 306 -7.07 13.04 11.92
CA ALA A 306 -7.64 14.11 12.73
C ALA A 306 -8.48 13.59 13.92
N ARG A 307 -9.28 12.53 13.70
CA ARG A 307 -10.03 11.88 14.79
C ARG A 307 -9.09 11.25 15.82
N LEU A 308 -8.04 10.59 15.38
CA LEU A 308 -7.05 9.96 16.27
C LEU A 308 -6.29 11.01 17.08
N ALA A 309 -5.82 12.09 16.45
CA ALA A 309 -5.15 13.20 17.11
C ALA A 309 -6.05 13.89 18.14
N LYS A 310 -7.33 14.07 17.83
CA LYS A 310 -8.32 14.59 18.79
C LYS A 310 -8.49 13.67 19.99
N THR A 311 -8.64 12.36 19.78
CA THR A 311 -8.75 11.38 20.87
C THR A 311 -7.50 11.41 21.75
N HIS A 312 -6.31 11.42 21.14
CA HIS A 312 -5.03 11.53 21.86
C HIS A 312 -4.96 12.81 22.71
N ALA A 313 -5.30 13.96 22.13
CA ALA A 313 -5.32 15.23 22.84
C ALA A 313 -6.25 15.18 24.07
N CYS A 314 -7.44 14.60 23.94
CA CYS A 314 -8.37 14.42 25.06
C CYS A 314 -7.80 13.51 26.16
N LEU A 315 -7.17 12.40 25.79
CA LEU A 315 -6.53 11.47 26.74
C LEU A 315 -5.37 12.13 27.47
N MET A 316 -4.48 12.81 26.75
CA MET A 316 -3.33 13.50 27.35
C MET A 316 -3.76 14.65 28.26
N THR A 317 -4.86 15.34 27.93
CA THR A 317 -5.44 16.39 28.78
C THR A 317 -6.09 15.82 30.05
N TYR A 318 -6.67 14.63 29.98
CA TYR A 318 -7.28 13.97 31.13
C TYR A 318 -6.25 13.39 32.10
N ILE A 319 -5.11 12.92 31.58
CA ILE A 319 -4.01 12.35 32.37
C ILE A 319 -3.16 13.45 33.05
N LYS A 320 -3.05 14.63 32.43
CA LYS A 320 -2.39 15.81 33.00
C LYS A 320 -3.22 16.46 34.09
#